data_AF-A0A950M5N9-F1
#
_entry.id   AF-A0A950M5N9-F1
#
_cell.length_a   1.000
_cell.length_b   1.000
_cell.length_c   1.000
_cell.angle_alpha   90.00
_cell.angle_beta   90.00
_cell.angle_gamma   90.00
#
_symmetry.space_group_name_H-M   'P 1'
#
loop_
_entity.id
_entity.type
_entity.pdbx_description
1 polymer ?
#
loop_
_entity_poly.entity_id
_entity_poly.type
_entity_poly.pdbx_seq_one_letter_code
_entity_poly.pdbx_strand_id
1 'polypeptide(L)'
;MPTRNISLTVEQDAFVERIVRAGEYQNASEAMRDALRALRQRRREDALKLKALRARINNGVDALDRGDFLEVADADLDGYLEGLTRSSDEHAS
;
A
#
# COMPACT_ATOMS: atom_id res chain seq x y z
N MET A 1 -12.70 -6.89 -29.51
CA MET A 1 -11.79 -7.13 -28.37
C MET A 1 -11.52 -8.62 -28.28
N PRO A 2 -10.32 -9.06 -27.87
CA PRO A 2 -10.07 -10.47 -27.59
C PRO A 2 -10.97 -10.94 -26.45
N THR A 3 -11.53 -12.14 -26.58
CA THR A 3 -12.38 -12.77 -25.57
C THR A 3 -11.61 -13.87 -24.85
N ARG A 4 -11.89 -14.04 -23.56
CA ARG A 4 -11.45 -15.20 -22.78
C ARG A 4 -12.65 -15.78 -22.05
N ASN A 5 -12.76 -17.10 -22.06
CA ASN A 5 -13.74 -17.79 -21.24
C ASN A 5 -13.19 -17.92 -19.81
N ILE A 6 -14.00 -17.59 -18.82
CA ILE A 6 -13.63 -17.58 -17.41
C ILE A 6 -14.78 -18.20 -16.64
N SER A 7 -14.49 -19.24 -15.87
CA SER A 7 -15.45 -19.81 -14.93
C SER A 7 -15.46 -18.99 -13.66
N LEU A 8 -16.64 -18.50 -13.27
CA LEU A 8 -16.86 -17.83 -12.00
C LEU A 8 -17.36 -18.83 -10.96
N THR A 9 -17.05 -18.57 -9.68
CA THR A 9 -17.79 -19.24 -8.60
C THR A 9 -19.22 -18.71 -8.53
N VAL A 10 -20.10 -19.44 -7.85
CA VAL A 10 -21.50 -19.04 -7.68
C VAL A 10 -21.61 -17.65 -7.05
N GLU A 11 -20.77 -17.36 -6.05
CA GLU A 11 -20.76 -16.07 -5.35
C GLU A 11 -20.28 -14.93 -6.24
N GLN A 12 -19.28 -15.19 -7.10
CA GLN A 12 -18.75 -14.21 -8.04
C GLN A 12 -19.76 -13.87 -9.14
N ASP A 13 -20.44 -14.87 -9.69
CA ASP A 13 -21.49 -14.68 -10.68
C ASP A 13 -22.66 -13.86 -10.10
N ALA A 14 -23.14 -14.24 -8.91
CA ALA A 14 -24.20 -13.51 -8.22
C ALA A 14 -23.81 -12.06 -7.88
N PHE A 15 -22.54 -11.80 -7.55
CA PHE A 15 -22.02 -10.45 -7.37
C PHE A 15 -22.09 -9.64 -8.67
N VAL A 16 -21.58 -10.20 -9.78
CA VAL A 16 -21.56 -9.54 -11.09
C VAL A 16 -22.98 -9.28 -11.59
N GLU A 17 -23.88 -10.24 -11.43
CA GLU A 17 -25.29 -10.07 -11.79
C GLU A 17 -25.93 -8.93 -11.00
N ARG A 18 -25.67 -8.84 -9.69
CA ARG A 18 -26.24 -7.79 -8.84
C ARG A 18 -25.81 -6.40 -9.27
N ILE A 19 -24.52 -6.16 -9.50
CA ILE A 19 -24.01 -4.82 -9.88
C ILE A 19 -24.47 -4.41 -11.29
N VAL A 20 -24.64 -5.37 -12.21
CA VAL A 20 -25.19 -5.11 -13.54
C VAL A 20 -26.68 -4.78 -13.44
N ARG A 21 -27.46 -5.56 -12.67
CA ARG A 21 -28.89 -5.29 -12.43
C ARG A 21 -29.12 -3.95 -11.73
N ALA A 22 -28.20 -3.53 -10.86
CA ALA A 22 -28.23 -2.23 -10.20
C ALA A 22 -27.91 -1.06 -11.15
N GLY A 23 -27.44 -1.35 -12.38
CA GLY A 23 -27.10 -0.34 -13.38
C GLY A 23 -25.71 0.28 -13.19
N GLU A 24 -24.88 -0.24 -12.28
CA GLU A 24 -23.50 0.23 -12.10
C GLU A 24 -22.64 -0.05 -13.34
N TYR A 25 -22.97 -1.12 -14.08
CA TYR A 25 -22.32 -1.51 -15.32
C TYR A 25 -23.34 -1.96 -16.36
N GLN A 26 -23.08 -1.71 -17.64
CA GLN A 26 -23.98 -2.12 -18.72
C GLN A 26 -23.97 -3.63 -18.96
N ASN A 27 -22.86 -4.30 -18.64
CA ASN A 27 -22.72 -5.76 -18.79
C ASN A 27 -21.56 -6.31 -17.95
N ALA A 28 -21.55 -7.63 -17.76
CA ALA A 28 -20.51 -8.35 -17.03
C ALA A 28 -19.10 -8.10 -17.59
N SER A 29 -18.95 -8.01 -18.92
CA SER A 29 -17.63 -7.77 -19.53
C SER A 29 -17.05 -6.42 -19.14
N GLU A 30 -17.88 -5.41 -18.92
CA GLU A 30 -17.47 -4.10 -18.42
C GLU A 30 -17.00 -4.17 -16.97
N ALA A 31 -17.81 -4.76 -16.10
CA ALA A 31 -17.47 -4.97 -14.68
C ALA A 31 -16.15 -5.75 -14.54
N MET A 32 -15.96 -6.81 -15.33
CA MET A 32 -14.74 -7.62 -15.30
C MET A 32 -13.50 -6.84 -15.78
N ARG A 33 -13.65 -5.98 -16.80
CA ARG A 33 -12.54 -5.10 -17.23
C ARG A 33 -12.17 -4.12 -16.12
N ASP A 34 -13.15 -3.60 -15.39
CA ASP A 34 -12.87 -2.67 -14.31
C ASP A 34 -12.23 -3.36 -13.10
N ALA A 35 -12.70 -4.55 -12.73
CA ALA A 35 -12.05 -5.39 -11.73
C ALA A 35 -10.57 -5.67 -12.08
N LEU A 36 -10.25 -5.90 -13.36
CA LEU A 36 -8.88 -6.07 -13.84
C LEU A 36 -8.06 -4.77 -13.79
N ARG A 37 -8.66 -3.59 -13.97
CA ARG A 37 -7.99 -2.30 -13.75
C ARG A 37 -7.65 -2.14 -12.27
N ALA A 38 -8.61 -2.39 -11.38
CA ALA A 38 -8.40 -2.32 -9.94
C ALA A 38 -7.30 -3.29 -9.47
N LEU A 39 -7.27 -4.52 -9.99
CA LEU A 39 -6.21 -5.49 -9.68
C LEU A 39 -4.83 -5.00 -10.16
N ARG A 40 -4.73 -4.45 -11.37
CA ARG A 40 -3.47 -3.89 -11.87
C ARG A 40 -3.00 -2.70 -11.05
N GLN A 41 -3.92 -1.84 -10.64
CA GLN A 41 -3.61 -0.69 -9.80
C GLN A 41 -3.06 -1.12 -8.44
N ARG A 42 -3.74 -2.04 -7.74
CA ARG A 42 -3.24 -2.59 -6.46
C ARG A 42 -1.85 -3.19 -6.59
N ARG A 43 -1.61 -4.02 -7.63
CA ARG A 43 -0.27 -4.60 -7.87
C ARG A 43 0.80 -3.53 -8.11
N ARG A 44 0.46 -2.45 -8.82
CA ARG A 44 1.39 -1.33 -9.06
C ARG A 44 1.71 -0.59 -7.76
N GLU A 45 0.70 -0.32 -6.93
CA GLU A 45 0.86 0.32 -5.64
C GLU A 45 1.72 -0.53 -4.69
N ASP A 46 1.48 -1.83 -4.62
CA ASP A 46 2.26 -2.76 -3.78
C ASP A 46 3.72 -2.80 -4.23
N ALA A 47 3.98 -2.82 -5.55
CA ALA A 47 5.33 -2.76 -6.08
C ALA A 47 6.04 -1.44 -5.74
N LEU A 48 5.32 -0.31 -5.79
CA LEU A 48 5.85 1.00 -5.41
C LEU A 48 6.14 1.08 -3.90
N LYS A 49 5.23 0.59 -3.06
CA LYS A 49 5.42 0.51 -1.60
C LYS A 49 6.65 -0.32 -1.26
N LEU A 50 6.81 -1.49 -1.89
CA LEU A 50 7.97 -2.35 -1.68
C LEU A 50 9.27 -1.68 -2.12
N LYS A 51 9.27 -0.99 -3.27
CA LYS A 51 10.42 -0.22 -3.74
C LYS A 51 10.79 0.88 -2.75
N ALA A 52 9.82 1.64 -2.26
CA ALA A 52 10.03 2.71 -1.30
C ALA A 52 10.57 2.17 0.05
N LEU A 53 10.02 1.06 0.54
CA LEU A 53 10.49 0.41 1.75
C LEU A 53 11.96 -0.03 1.62
N ARG A 54 12.31 -0.70 0.52
CA ARG A 54 13.70 -1.10 0.25
C ARG A 54 14.65 0.10 0.21
N ALA A 55 14.25 1.18 -0.45
CA ALA A 55 15.06 2.40 -0.48
C ALA A 55 15.27 3.01 0.91
N ARG A 56 14.22 3.06 1.74
CA ARG A 56 14.33 3.56 3.13
C ARG A 56 15.23 2.70 4.00
N ILE A 57 15.14 1.37 3.88
CA ILE A 57 16.01 0.44 4.60
C ILE A 57 17.47 0.66 4.16
N ASN A 58 17.73 0.70 2.85
CA ASN A 58 19.09 0.94 2.34
C ASN A 58 19.64 2.27 2.84
N ASN A 59 18.86 3.34 2.79
CA ASN A 59 19.29 4.65 3.33
C ASN A 59 19.64 4.56 4.82
N GLY A 60 18.87 3.80 5.61
CA GLY A 60 19.14 3.57 7.03
C GLY A 60 20.42 2.75 7.25
N VAL A 61 20.64 1.69 6.47
CA VAL A 61 21.88 0.90 6.51
C VAL A 61 23.09 1.76 6.13
N ASP A 62 22.98 2.55 5.05
CA ASP A 62 24.03 3.46 4.62
C ASP A 62 24.34 4.53 5.68
N ALA A 63 23.33 4.96 6.46
CA ALA A 63 23.51 5.88 7.59
C ALA A 63 24.29 5.20 8.73
N LEU A 64 23.95 3.96 9.08
CA LEU A 64 24.69 3.16 10.07
C LEU A 64 26.15 2.99 9.67
N ASP A 65 26.42 2.64 8.40
CA ASP A 65 27.78 2.45 7.87
C ASP A 65 28.63 3.74 7.94
N ARG A 66 27.99 4.92 7.88
CA ARG A 66 28.65 6.22 8.03
C ARG A 66 28.73 6.72 9.48
N GLY A 67 28.22 5.96 10.45
CA GLY A 67 28.17 6.39 11.84
C GLY A 67 27.09 7.43 12.15
N ASP A 68 26.12 7.62 11.25
CA ASP A 68 25.00 8.55 11.41
C ASP A 68 23.87 7.89 12.23
N PHE A 69 24.17 7.62 13.49
CA PHE A 69 23.25 7.07 14.47
C PHE A 69 23.58 7.56 15.88
N LEU A 70 22.60 7.44 16.77
CA LEU A 70 22.78 7.70 18.20
C LEU A 70 22.60 6.39 18.97
N GLU A 71 23.57 6.05 19.82
CA GLU A 71 23.39 4.99 20.79
C GLU A 71 22.59 5.52 21.98
N VAL A 72 21.51 4.81 22.32
CA VAL A 72 20.64 5.13 23.45
C VAL A 72 20.56 3.88 24.32
N ALA A 73 20.89 4.02 25.60
CA ALA A 73 20.74 2.92 26.55
C ALA A 73 19.24 2.65 26.80
N ASP A 74 18.90 1.40 27.08
CA ASP A 74 17.50 0.97 27.31
C ASP A 74 16.82 1.80 28.42
N ALA A 75 17.54 2.10 29.50
CA ALA A 75 17.05 2.91 30.61
C ALA A 75 16.74 4.37 30.24
N ASP A 76 17.33 4.88 29.14
CA ASP A 76 17.20 6.27 28.68
C ASP A 76 16.27 6.40 27.46
N LEU A 77 15.78 5.27 26.92
CA LEU A 77 15.00 5.23 25.68
C LEU A 77 13.71 6.05 25.77
N ASP A 78 12.95 5.89 26.86
CA ASP A 78 11.69 6.61 27.05
C ASP A 78 11.92 8.12 27.09
N GLY A 79 12.92 8.58 27.82
CA GLY A 79 13.28 10.00 27.90
C GLY A 79 13.76 10.58 26.56
N TYR A 80 14.51 9.79 25.79
CA TYR A 80 14.94 10.18 24.45
C TYR A 80 13.75 10.35 23.48
N LEU A 81 12.81 9.41 23.49
CA LEU A 81 11.60 9.47 22.65
C LEU A 81 10.69 10.64 23.05
N GLU A 82 10.55 10.93 24.35
CA GLU A 82 9.83 12.11 24.83
C GLU A 82 10.50 13.42 24.41
N GLY A 83 11.84 13.47 24.37
CA GLY A 83 12.59 14.62 23.88
C GLY A 83 12.38 14.88 22.39
N LEU A 84 12.33 13.82 21.57
CA LEU A 84 12.11 13.90 20.12
C LEU A 84 10.72 14.42 19.76
N THR A 85 9.69 14.01 20.51
CA THR A 85 8.32 14.49 20.25
C THR A 85 8.19 15.99 20.57
N ARG A 86 8.84 16.47 21.63
CA ARG A 86 8.83 17.89 22.01
C ARG A 86 9.58 18.80 21.02
N SER A 87 10.73 18.36 20.48
CA SER A 87 11.48 19.15 19.49
C SER A 87 10.80 19.20 18.11
N SER A 88 9.99 18.19 17.79
CA SER A 88 9.23 18.13 16.54
C SER A 88 8.11 19.18 16.47
N ASP A 89 7.52 19.52 17.62
CA ASP A 89 6.45 20.54 17.72
C ASP A 89 7.00 21.98 17.61
N GLU A 90 8.24 22.25 18.03
CA GLU A 90 8.88 23.58 17.96
C GLU A 90 9.30 23.98 16.53
N HIS A 91 9.42 23.04 15.60
CA HIS A 91 9.76 23.30 14.19
C HIS A 91 8.54 23.29 13.25
N ALA A 92 7.33 23.08 13.79
CA ALA A 92 6.07 23.08 13.04
C ALA A 92 5.26 24.39 13.20
N SER A 93 5.82 25.42 13.86
CA SER A 93 5.28 26.81 13.93
C SER A 93 6.17 27.79 13.17
#